data_AF-A0A8C8XAQ5-F1
#
_entry.id   AF-A0A8C8XAQ5-F1
#
_cell.length_a   1.000
_cell.length_b   1.000
_cell.length_c   1.000
_cell.angle_alpha   90.00
_cell.angle_beta   90.00
_cell.angle_gamma   90.00
#
_symmetry.space_group_name_H-M   'P 1'
#
loop_
_entity.id
_entity.type
_entity.pdbx_description
1 polymer ?
#
loop_
_entity_poly.entity_id
_entity_poly.type
_entity_poly.pdbx_seq_one_letter_code
_entity_poly.pdbx_strand_id
1 'polypeptide(L)'
;MDKNELVQKAKLAEQAERYDDMAACMKSVTEQGAELSNERNLLSVAYKNVVGARRSSWRVVSSIEQKTEGAEKKQQMAREYREKIETELREICNDYFWYIVASQGPVLKLLPCLSKENCLHMGLSWWGIKGIIGSRKKYFFL
;
A
#
# COMPACT_ATOMS: atom_id res chain seq x y z
N MET A 1 14.44 9.54 -19.56
CA MET A 1 14.50 10.50 -18.43
C MET A 1 15.55 9.97 -17.49
N ASP A 2 16.55 10.79 -17.16
CA ASP A 2 17.68 10.33 -16.35
C ASP A 2 17.23 10.00 -14.91
N LYS A 3 17.94 9.08 -14.24
CA LYS A 3 17.64 8.68 -12.85
C LYS A 3 17.56 9.90 -11.95
N ASN A 4 18.52 10.83 -12.08
CA ASN A 4 18.56 12.03 -11.24
C ASN A 4 17.35 12.94 -11.49
N GLU A 5 16.91 13.10 -12.73
CA GLU A 5 15.71 13.88 -13.05
C GLU A 5 14.46 13.27 -12.42
N LEU A 6 14.31 11.95 -12.48
CA LEU A 6 13.19 11.24 -11.85
C LEU A 6 13.20 11.37 -10.33
N VAL A 7 14.37 11.28 -9.69
CA VAL A 7 14.51 11.48 -8.24
C VAL A 7 14.19 12.93 -7.85
N GLN A 8 14.62 13.92 -8.64
CA GLN A 8 14.25 15.32 -8.38
C GLN A 8 12.75 15.54 -8.52
N LYS A 9 12.13 14.97 -9.56
CA LYS A 9 10.67 15.01 -9.72
C LYS A 9 9.94 14.34 -8.56
N ALA A 10 10.43 13.20 -8.08
CA ALA A 10 9.85 12.52 -6.92
C ALA A 10 9.91 13.40 -5.66
N LYS A 11 11.01 14.12 -5.44
CA LYS A 11 11.13 15.08 -4.32
C LYS A 11 10.19 16.28 -4.45
N LEU A 12 10.00 16.79 -5.67
CA LEU A 12 9.01 17.85 -5.92
C LEU A 12 7.58 17.34 -5.67
N ALA A 13 7.28 16.12 -6.10
CA ALA A 13 5.99 15.48 -5.86
C ALA A 13 5.74 15.21 -4.36
N GLU A 14 6.78 14.84 -3.60
CA GLU A 14 6.73 14.71 -2.14
C GLU A 14 6.35 16.03 -1.48
N GLN A 15 7.01 17.14 -1.86
CA GLN A 15 6.69 18.48 -1.33
C GLN A 15 5.29 18.96 -1.70
N ALA A 16 4.77 18.52 -2.84
CA ALA A 16 3.40 18.82 -3.28
C ALA A 16 2.35 17.83 -2.74
N GLU A 17 2.76 16.88 -1.90
CA GLU A 17 1.92 15.79 -1.38
C GLU A 17 1.23 14.94 -2.48
N ARG A 18 1.78 14.94 -3.69
CA ARG A 18 1.30 14.15 -4.83
C ARG A 18 1.99 12.79 -4.86
N TYR A 19 1.66 11.96 -3.87
CA TYR A 19 2.34 10.67 -3.66
C TYR A 19 2.14 9.65 -4.79
N ASP A 20 1.05 9.74 -5.55
CA ASP A 20 0.83 8.91 -6.75
C ASP A 20 1.87 9.22 -7.84
N ASP A 21 2.12 10.51 -8.09
CA ASP A 21 3.15 10.96 -9.04
C ASP A 21 4.55 10.59 -8.54
N MET A 22 4.77 10.71 -7.23
CA MET A 22 6.01 10.28 -6.57
C MET A 22 6.24 8.78 -6.78
N ALA A 23 5.22 7.94 -6.55
CA ALA A 23 5.31 6.50 -6.74
C ALA A 23 5.58 6.12 -8.20
N ALA A 24 4.96 6.82 -9.16
CA ALA A 24 5.22 6.63 -10.59
C ALA A 24 6.67 6.98 -10.97
N CYS A 25 7.20 8.11 -10.49
CA CYS A 25 8.59 8.48 -10.73
C CYS A 25 9.56 7.44 -10.14
N MET A 26 9.30 7.01 -8.90
CA MET A 26 10.14 6.03 -8.21
C MET A 26 10.07 4.64 -8.86
N LYS A 27 8.92 4.26 -9.44
CA LYS A 27 8.76 3.05 -10.26
C LYS A 27 9.62 3.10 -11.51
N SER A 28 9.64 4.21 -12.23
CA SER A 28 10.55 4.36 -13.37
C SER A 28 12.04 4.32 -12.98
N VAL A 29 12.39 4.72 -11.76
CA VAL A 29 13.76 4.60 -11.23
C VAL A 29 14.13 3.14 -10.94
N THR A 30 13.20 2.34 -10.41
CA THR A 30 13.45 0.91 -10.11
C THR A 30 13.56 0.07 -11.37
N GLU A 31 12.77 0.38 -12.41
CA GLU A 31 12.82 -0.29 -13.72
C GLU A 31 14.13 -0.06 -14.48
N GLN A 32 14.85 1.03 -14.19
CA GLN A 32 16.16 1.30 -14.77
C GLN A 32 17.29 0.42 -14.20
N GLY A 33 17.00 -0.45 -13.21
CA GLY A 33 17.94 -1.45 -12.70
C GLY A 33 19.11 -0.88 -11.88
N ALA A 34 19.06 0.41 -11.54
CA ALA A 34 20.10 1.06 -10.74
C ALA A 34 19.93 0.71 -9.24
N GLU A 35 21.05 0.51 -8.53
CA GLU A 35 21.00 0.36 -7.07
C GLU A 35 20.32 1.56 -6.41
N LEU A 36 19.38 1.23 -5.51
CA LEU A 36 18.59 2.19 -4.74
C LEU A 36 19.19 2.27 -3.35
N SER A 37 19.94 3.34 -3.09
CA SER A 37 20.49 3.62 -1.77
C SER A 37 19.53 4.58 -1.05
N ASN A 38 19.68 5.88 -1.29
CA ASN A 38 18.80 6.91 -0.74
C ASN A 38 17.38 6.88 -1.34
N GLU A 39 17.25 6.33 -2.55
CA GLU A 39 15.98 6.20 -3.29
C GLU A 39 15.03 5.19 -2.65
N ARG A 40 15.55 4.20 -1.90
CA ARG A 40 14.72 3.20 -1.19
C ARG A 40 13.80 3.84 -0.15
N ASN A 41 14.28 4.88 0.53
CA ASN A 41 13.47 5.62 1.48
C ASN A 41 12.35 6.39 0.78
N LEU A 42 12.66 7.08 -0.33
CA LEU A 42 11.66 7.80 -1.13
C LEU A 42 10.58 6.85 -1.68
N LEU A 43 10.97 5.67 -2.17
CA LEU A 43 10.03 4.65 -2.62
C LEU A 43 9.09 4.22 -1.47
N SER A 44 9.65 3.99 -0.28
CA SER A 44 8.87 3.59 0.90
C SER A 44 7.90 4.69 1.35
N VAL A 45 8.34 5.95 1.34
CA VAL A 45 7.50 7.12 1.66
C VAL A 45 6.36 7.27 0.66
N ALA A 46 6.64 7.17 -0.64
CA ALA A 46 5.63 7.28 -1.68
C ALA A 46 4.52 6.24 -1.50
N TYR A 47 4.88 4.95 -1.50
CA TYR A 47 3.90 3.87 -1.43
C TYR A 47 3.15 3.82 -0.09
N LYS A 48 3.82 4.12 1.04
CA LYS A 48 3.13 4.22 2.35
C LYS A 48 2.01 5.26 2.31
N ASN A 49 2.27 6.44 1.73
CA ASN A 49 1.28 7.51 1.67
C ASN A 49 0.16 7.22 0.67
N VAL A 50 0.48 6.63 -0.51
CA VAL A 50 -0.53 6.19 -1.47
C VAL A 50 -1.48 5.17 -0.84
N VAL A 51 -0.95 4.10 -0.24
CA VAL A 51 -1.76 3.07 0.43
C VAL A 51 -2.52 3.66 1.62
N GLY A 52 -1.90 4.54 2.40
CA GLY A 52 -2.52 5.24 3.52
C GLY A 52 -3.75 6.04 3.11
N ALA A 53 -3.66 6.80 2.02
CA ALA A 53 -4.77 7.56 1.46
C ALA A 53 -5.92 6.64 1.02
N ARG A 54 -5.64 5.57 0.27
CA ARG A 54 -6.66 4.62 -0.20
C ARG A 54 -7.34 3.87 0.95
N ARG A 55 -6.58 3.46 1.98
CA ARG A 55 -7.14 2.88 3.21
C ARG A 55 -8.05 3.85 3.95
N SER A 56 -7.71 5.14 3.98
CA SER A 56 -8.57 6.15 4.58
C SER A 56 -9.88 6.28 3.81
N SER A 57 -9.81 6.37 2.47
CA SER A 57 -10.99 6.39 1.59
C SER A 57 -11.86 5.15 1.76
N TRP A 58 -11.25 3.96 1.82
CA TRP A 58 -11.97 2.70 2.04
C TRP A 58 -12.76 2.71 3.36
N ARG A 59 -12.15 3.17 4.46
CA ARG A 59 -12.85 3.28 5.77
C ARG A 59 -14.05 4.22 5.71
N VAL A 60 -13.92 5.35 5.02
CA VAL A 60 -15.01 6.30 4.85
C VAL A 60 -16.15 5.67 4.06
N VAL A 61 -15.85 5.04 2.93
CA VAL A 61 -16.85 4.41 2.06
C VAL A 61 -17.53 3.23 2.75
N SER A 62 -16.77 2.41 3.49
CA SER A 62 -17.35 1.33 4.30
C SER A 62 -18.29 1.85 5.39
N SER A 63 -17.96 2.97 6.05
CA SER A 63 -18.88 3.62 7.00
C SER A 63 -20.14 4.16 6.32
N ILE A 64 -20.02 4.68 5.09
CA ILE A 64 -21.18 5.13 4.30
C ILE A 64 -22.07 3.94 3.92
N GLU A 65 -21.48 2.82 3.46
CA GLU A 65 -22.22 1.59 3.13
C GLU A 65 -23.09 1.14 4.31
N GLN A 66 -22.50 1.04 5.51
CA GLN A 66 -23.21 0.67 6.76
C GLN A 66 -24.32 1.66 7.12
N LYS A 67 -24.09 2.97 6.97
CA LYS A 67 -25.10 4.00 7.27
C LYS A 67 -26.26 4.02 6.28
N THR A 68 -26.08 3.44 5.09
CA THR A 68 -27.10 3.37 4.04
C THR A 68 -27.92 2.07 4.06
N GLU A 69 -27.75 1.23 5.08
CA GLU A 69 -28.56 0.02 5.29
C GLU A 69 -30.06 0.39 5.30
N GLY A 70 -30.81 -0.16 4.34
CA GLY A 70 -32.23 0.13 4.12
C GLY A 70 -32.54 0.98 2.88
N ALA A 71 -31.53 1.58 2.25
CA ALA A 71 -31.65 2.27 0.96
C ALA A 71 -30.92 1.50 -0.14
N GLU A 72 -31.58 0.47 -0.68
CA GLU A 72 -30.99 -0.57 -1.56
C GLU A 72 -30.12 -0.02 -2.70
N LYS A 73 -30.58 1.01 -3.42
CA LYS A 73 -29.80 1.64 -4.51
C LYS A 73 -28.54 2.37 -4.01
N LYS A 74 -28.62 3.07 -2.88
CA LYS A 74 -27.47 3.82 -2.32
C LYS A 74 -26.44 2.86 -1.72
N GLN A 75 -26.92 1.81 -1.07
CA GLN A 75 -26.07 0.75 -0.52
C GLN A 75 -25.32 0.02 -1.63
N GLN A 76 -25.98 -0.32 -2.74
CA GLN A 76 -25.34 -0.95 -3.89
C GLN A 76 -24.24 -0.06 -4.49
N MET A 77 -24.50 1.24 -4.70
CA MET A 77 -23.48 2.17 -5.19
C MET A 77 -22.28 2.28 -4.23
N ALA A 78 -22.53 2.33 -2.91
CA ALA A 78 -21.46 2.39 -1.92
C ALA A 78 -20.60 1.11 -1.92
N ARG A 79 -21.24 -0.06 -2.07
CA ARG A 79 -20.56 -1.35 -2.18
C ARG A 79 -19.66 -1.44 -3.41
N GLU A 80 -20.19 -1.10 -4.58
CA GLU A 80 -19.41 -1.12 -5.84
C GLU A 80 -18.19 -0.20 -5.75
N TYR A 81 -18.37 0.96 -5.11
CA TYR A 81 -17.27 1.90 -4.90
C TYR A 81 -16.24 1.37 -3.89
N ARG A 82 -16.68 0.68 -2.83
CA ARG A 82 -15.78 0.00 -1.89
C ARG A 82 -14.94 -1.07 -2.60
N GLU A 83 -15.56 -1.91 -3.41
CA GLU A 83 -14.89 -2.98 -4.17
C GLU A 83 -13.87 -2.43 -5.17
N LYS A 84 -14.18 -1.28 -5.80
CA LYS A 84 -13.22 -0.56 -6.64
C LYS A 84 -11.97 -0.14 -5.85
N ILE A 85 -12.14 0.46 -4.68
CA ILE A 85 -11.02 0.86 -3.81
C ILE A 85 -10.21 -0.37 -3.35
N GLU A 86 -10.87 -1.49 -3.05
CA GLU A 86 -10.19 -2.74 -2.70
C GLU A 86 -9.34 -3.29 -3.83
N THR A 87 -9.82 -3.16 -5.06
CA THR A 87 -9.09 -3.57 -6.27
C THR A 87 -7.85 -2.69 -6.44
N GLU A 88 -8.01 -1.36 -6.36
CA GLU A 88 -6.88 -0.41 -6.41
C GLU A 88 -5.85 -0.70 -5.30
N LEU A 89 -6.31 -0.96 -4.07
CA LEU A 89 -5.42 -1.31 -2.95
C LEU A 89 -4.63 -2.59 -3.23
N ARG A 90 -5.25 -3.62 -3.81
CA ARG A 90 -4.58 -4.87 -4.16
C ARG A 90 -3.54 -4.64 -5.24
N GLU A 91 -3.88 -3.89 -6.28
CA GLU A 91 -2.97 -3.55 -7.37
C GLU A 91 -1.75 -2.79 -6.84
N ILE A 92 -1.95 -1.74 -6.03
CA ILE A 92 -0.86 -0.96 -5.42
C ILE A 92 0.03 -1.83 -4.52
N CYS A 93 -0.57 -2.71 -3.71
CA CYS A 93 0.19 -3.62 -2.85
C CYS A 93 1.00 -4.64 -3.64
N ASN A 94 0.42 -5.19 -4.72
CA ASN A 94 1.10 -6.14 -5.59
C ASN A 94 2.26 -5.49 -6.33
N ASP A 95 2.05 -4.29 -6.87
CA ASP A 95 3.10 -3.47 -7.49
C ASP A 95 4.24 -3.24 -6.49
N TYR A 96 3.94 -2.74 -5.29
CA TYR A 96 4.96 -2.51 -4.26
C TYR A 96 5.72 -3.78 -3.85
N PHE A 97 5.01 -4.89 -3.64
CA PHE A 97 5.62 -6.17 -3.29
C PHE A 97 6.57 -6.66 -4.38
N TRP A 98 6.16 -6.55 -5.65
CA TRP A 98 7.01 -6.87 -6.78
C TRP A 98 8.31 -6.06 -6.77
N TYR A 99 8.25 -4.75 -6.52
CA TYR A 99 9.46 -3.92 -6.48
C TYR A 99 10.40 -4.24 -5.32
N ILE A 100 9.87 -4.55 -4.13
CA ILE A 100 10.74 -4.95 -3.01
C ILE A 100 11.44 -6.27 -3.32
N VAL A 101 10.72 -7.24 -3.88
CA VAL A 101 11.26 -8.57 -4.20
C VAL A 101 12.20 -8.52 -5.41
N ALA A 102 11.96 -7.63 -6.38
CA ALA A 102 12.86 -7.44 -7.52
C ALA A 102 14.14 -6.67 -7.14
N SER A 103 14.08 -5.77 -6.14
CA SER A 103 15.22 -4.96 -5.70
C SER A 103 16.03 -5.56 -4.54
N GLN A 104 15.59 -6.69 -3.98
CA GLN A 104 16.30 -7.44 -2.96
C GLN A 104 16.20 -8.93 -3.29
N GLY A 105 17.33 -9.63 -3.47
CA GLY A 105 17.37 -11.10 -3.47
C GLY A 105 16.67 -11.70 -2.24
N PRO A 106 16.50 -13.04 -2.15
CA PRO A 106 15.45 -13.72 -1.37
C PRO A 106 15.57 -13.44 0.14
N VAL A 107 15.04 -12.31 0.58
CA VAL A 107 14.95 -11.95 2.00
C VAL A 107 13.53 -11.48 2.26
N LEU A 108 12.77 -12.48 2.70
CA LEU A 108 11.41 -12.45 3.16
C LEU A 108 11.30 -11.55 4.42
N LYS A 109 11.17 -10.23 4.25
CA LYS A 109 10.76 -9.33 5.34
C LYS A 109 9.92 -8.18 4.80
N LEU A 110 8.64 -8.46 4.53
CA LEU A 110 7.53 -7.52 4.71
C LEU A 110 6.19 -8.25 4.56
N LEU A 111 5.82 -8.99 5.60
CA LEU A 111 4.43 -9.11 6.01
C LEU A 111 4.39 -8.86 7.53
N PRO A 112 3.48 -8.01 8.03
CA PRO A 112 2.12 -7.85 7.52
C PRO A 112 1.68 -6.37 7.36
N CYS A 113 1.54 -5.90 6.12
CA CYS A 113 0.56 -4.84 5.79
C CYS A 113 -0.86 -5.40 5.61
N LEU A 114 -1.05 -6.70 5.83
CA LEU A 114 -2.31 -7.41 5.65
C LEU A 114 -2.80 -7.95 7.01
N SER A 115 -3.54 -7.09 7.71
CA SER A 115 -4.55 -7.38 8.75
C SER A 115 -4.04 -7.94 10.09
N LYS A 116 -4.55 -7.54 11.27
CA LYS A 116 -5.98 -7.47 11.63
C LYS A 116 -6.36 -6.30 12.51
N GLU A 117 -5.81 -6.21 13.69
CA GLU A 117 -6.17 -5.22 14.67
C GLU A 117 -4.82 -4.76 15.18
N ASN A 118 -4.53 -3.48 15.01
CA ASN A 118 -3.43 -2.79 15.69
C ASN A 118 -2.06 -2.94 14.98
N CYS A 119 -1.36 -1.89 14.59
CA CYS A 119 -0.81 -0.88 15.50
C CYS A 119 -1.87 0.16 15.89
N LEU A 120 -2.69 -0.16 16.91
CA LEU A 120 -3.08 0.78 17.96
C LEU A 120 -1.83 1.62 18.18
N HIS A 121 -1.90 2.95 18.17
CA HIS A 121 -0.92 3.78 18.85
C HIS A 121 0.54 3.26 18.74
N MET A 122 1.34 3.73 17.78
CA MET A 122 2.78 3.42 17.71
C MET A 122 3.54 3.69 19.03
N GLY A 123 3.46 2.71 19.90
CA GLY A 123 4.23 2.40 21.09
C GLY A 123 4.31 0.87 21.15
N LEU A 124 4.82 0.29 20.06
CA LEU A 124 5.15 -1.12 19.74
C LEU A 124 5.25 -2.10 20.94
N SER A 125 4.91 -3.38 20.78
CA SER A 125 5.93 -4.43 20.52
C SER A 125 5.39 -5.83 20.18
N TRP A 126 6.31 -6.62 19.63
CA TRP A 126 6.22 -7.87 18.87
C TRP A 126 6.67 -9.06 19.73
N TRP A 127 5.76 -9.74 20.43
CA TRP A 127 6.10 -10.97 21.17
C TRP A 127 5.03 -12.03 20.90
N GLY A 128 5.19 -12.76 19.80
CA GLY A 128 4.19 -13.74 19.40
C GLY A 128 4.53 -14.50 18.14
N ILE A 129 5.80 -14.87 17.98
CA ILE A 129 6.11 -16.11 17.25
C ILE A 129 5.28 -17.20 17.94
N LYS A 130 4.19 -17.68 17.36
CA LYS A 130 3.63 -18.96 17.80
C LYS A 130 3.16 -19.78 16.60
N GLY A 131 4.08 -20.63 16.15
CA GLY A 131 3.84 -21.73 15.23
C GLY A 131 4.28 -21.38 13.82
N ILE A 132 5.46 -21.79 13.35
CA ILE A 132 5.71 -23.16 12.89
C ILE A 132 4.58 -23.61 11.95
N ILE A 133 4.81 -23.49 10.64
CA ILE A 133 4.41 -24.44 9.59
C ILE A 133 3.06 -25.16 9.79
N GLY A 134 2.11 -24.87 8.89
CA GLY A 134 0.90 -25.69 8.66
C GLY A 134 -0.35 -25.16 9.36
N SER A 135 -1.54 -25.19 8.78
CA SER A 135 -2.02 -25.71 7.50
C SER A 135 -3.26 -24.91 7.13
N ARG A 136 -3.40 -24.58 5.83
CA ARG A 136 -4.65 -24.21 5.15
C ARG A 136 -5.54 -23.18 5.87
N LYS A 137 -5.53 -21.91 5.44
CA LYS A 137 -6.76 -21.08 5.29
C LYS A 137 -6.44 -19.67 4.78
N LYS A 138 -6.92 -19.41 3.56
CA LYS A 138 -7.28 -18.13 2.92
C LYS A 138 -6.62 -16.86 3.49
N TYR A 139 -5.60 -16.36 2.78
CA TYR A 139 -5.28 -14.93 2.78
C TYR A 139 -6.39 -14.20 2.01
N PHE A 140 -7.45 -13.84 2.72
CA PHE A 140 -8.46 -12.88 2.30
C PHE A 140 -8.75 -12.05 3.54
N PHE A 141 -8.10 -10.90 3.65
CA PHE A 141 -8.40 -9.95 4.70
C PHE A 141 -8.61 -8.58 4.06
N LEU A 142 -9.84 -8.44 3.58
CA LEU A 142 -10.60 -7.19 3.65
C LEU A 142 -10.66 -6.70 5.10
#